data_AF-E3PZ22-F1
#
_entry.id   AF-E3PZ22-F1
#
_cell.length_a   1.000
_cell.length_b   1.000
_cell.length_c   1.000
_cell.angle_alpha   90.00
_cell.angle_beta   90.00
_cell.angle_gamma   90.00
#
_symmetry.space_group_name_H-M   'P 1'
#
loop_
_entity.id
_entity.type
_entity.pdbx_description
1 polymer ?
#
loop_
_entity_poly.entity_id
_entity_poly.type
_entity_poly.pdbx_seq_one_letter_code
_entity_poly.pdbx_strand_id
1 'polypeptide(L)'
;GTVISRMMGFLNLKYPNITSITEVPIKKALTEYRTYLTEQKVKTTTTNYKLDVNQQKVTVHANSYYVTHLKQFMEFYEDFYFDGEEWEKDVWNRRKLSLPEDKVNPTSYEYTINFKGFKNNYFKEIVKRYCKLMLNTASFSHVVDIASKLKEFFNFMNKNCEGIQRIHQLTRNEIEQYFNYINLKGLKPSTVTGRISTLDVFFTTIQRYDWKDTPSKILIFQEDYPKVPKALPRYIDEHILEQLNGKLDKLEPYIATMVMVLQECGMRISELCTLKKGSVITDKEG
;
A
#
# COMPACT_ATOMS: atom_id res chain seq x y z
N GLY A 1 19.48 -14.76 -24.63
CA GLY A 1 20.11 -13.82 -23.67
C GLY A 1 19.28 -13.79 -22.41
N THR A 2 19.93 -13.87 -21.25
CA THR A 2 19.28 -13.72 -19.94
C THR A 2 18.70 -12.32 -19.79
N VAL A 3 17.85 -12.11 -18.77
CA VAL A 3 17.32 -10.77 -18.45
C VAL A 3 18.46 -9.76 -18.25
N ILE A 4 19.50 -10.17 -17.52
CA ILE A 4 20.69 -9.35 -17.25
C ILE A 4 21.46 -9.04 -18.53
N SER A 5 21.72 -10.03 -19.39
CA SER A 5 22.53 -9.79 -20.60
C SER A 5 21.87 -8.78 -21.54
N ARG A 6 20.54 -8.81 -21.67
CA ARG A 6 19.80 -7.84 -22.49
C ARG A 6 19.77 -6.45 -21.86
N MET A 7 19.61 -6.37 -20.54
CA MET A 7 19.69 -5.11 -19.81
C MET A 7 21.06 -4.45 -20.01
N MET A 8 22.15 -5.20 -19.80
CA MET A 8 23.50 -4.69 -20.01
C MET A 8 23.75 -4.28 -21.47
N GLY A 9 23.28 -5.06 -22.44
CA GLY A 9 23.37 -4.69 -23.86
C GLY A 9 22.66 -3.39 -24.19
N PHE A 10 21.49 -3.14 -23.59
CA PHE A 10 20.78 -1.86 -23.70
C PHE A 10 21.56 -0.70 -23.07
N LEU A 11 22.03 -0.88 -21.83
CA LEU A 11 22.75 0.18 -21.10
C LEU A 11 24.04 0.57 -21.83
N ASN A 12 24.83 -0.40 -22.29
CA ASN A 12 26.05 -0.14 -23.06
C ASN A 12 25.78 0.55 -24.40
N LEU A 13 24.69 0.21 -25.07
CA LEU A 13 24.32 0.81 -26.36
C LEU A 13 23.80 2.25 -26.18
N LYS A 14 22.93 2.47 -25.19
CA LYS A 14 22.18 3.72 -25.05
C LYS A 14 22.90 4.76 -24.20
N TYR A 15 23.69 4.29 -23.24
CA TYR A 15 24.38 5.12 -22.25
C TYR A 15 25.86 4.69 -22.11
N PRO A 16 26.67 4.75 -23.18
CA PRO A 16 28.05 4.24 -23.16
C PRO A 16 28.98 5.01 -22.21
N ASN A 17 28.64 6.25 -21.88
CA ASN A 17 29.54 7.18 -21.17
C ASN A 17 29.01 7.61 -19.79
N ILE A 18 27.96 6.98 -19.26
CA ILE A 18 27.49 7.31 -17.90
C ILE A 18 28.46 6.74 -16.87
N THR A 19 28.74 7.52 -15.83
CA THR A 19 29.60 7.06 -14.72
C THR A 19 28.79 6.37 -13.63
N SER A 20 27.52 6.77 -13.49
CA SER A 20 26.53 6.14 -12.61
C SER A 20 25.20 5.94 -13.31
N ILE A 21 24.53 4.83 -13.00
CA ILE A 21 23.17 4.54 -13.48
C ILE A 21 22.13 5.55 -12.94
N THR A 22 22.43 6.22 -11.84
CA THR A 22 21.55 7.24 -11.21
C THR A 22 21.50 8.55 -11.99
N GLU A 23 22.41 8.78 -12.95
CA GLU A 23 22.39 9.95 -13.84
C GLU A 23 21.20 9.92 -14.81
N VAL A 24 20.64 8.73 -15.07
CA VAL A 24 19.55 8.55 -16.01
C VAL A 24 18.23 8.46 -15.26
N PRO A 25 17.27 9.38 -15.50
CA PRO A 25 15.95 9.28 -14.88
C PRO A 25 15.26 7.95 -15.22
N ILE A 26 14.80 7.21 -14.21
CA ILE A 26 14.18 5.88 -14.40
C ILE A 26 13.08 5.88 -15.46
N LYS A 27 12.19 6.90 -15.46
CA LYS A 27 11.10 7.01 -16.44
C LYS A 27 11.61 7.09 -17.89
N LYS A 28 12.73 7.77 -18.11
CA LYS A 28 13.38 7.89 -19.41
C LYS A 28 13.98 6.54 -19.81
N ALA A 29 14.78 5.94 -18.94
CA ALA A 29 15.40 4.63 -19.19
C ALA A 29 14.37 3.53 -19.49
N LEU A 30 13.26 3.48 -18.74
CA LEU A 30 12.20 2.50 -18.98
C LEU A 30 11.48 2.70 -20.32
N THR A 31 11.26 3.95 -20.73
CA THR A 31 10.67 4.24 -22.05
C THR A 31 11.60 3.77 -23.16
N GLU A 32 12.88 4.15 -23.09
CA GLU A 32 13.88 3.78 -24.11
C GLU A 32 14.12 2.26 -24.15
N TYR A 33 14.13 1.60 -23.00
CA TYR A 33 14.30 0.14 -22.94
C TYR A 33 13.12 -0.62 -23.53
N ARG A 34 11.88 -0.12 -23.36
CA ARG A 34 10.71 -0.73 -24.02
C ARG A 34 10.84 -0.65 -25.54
N THR A 35 11.31 0.47 -26.07
CA THR A 35 11.57 0.63 -27.51
C THR A 35 12.61 -0.39 -27.97
N TYR A 36 13.75 -0.45 -27.29
CA TYR A 36 14.83 -1.41 -27.57
C TYR A 36 14.34 -2.88 -27.55
N LEU A 37 13.54 -3.26 -26.56
CA LEU A 37 12.97 -4.62 -26.48
C LEU A 37 12.01 -4.91 -27.63
N THR A 38 11.20 -3.92 -28.03
CA THR A 38 10.22 -4.07 -29.11
C THR A 38 10.91 -4.23 -30.47
N GLU A 39 11.98 -3.48 -30.73
CA GLU A 39 12.83 -3.62 -31.93
C GLU A 39 13.44 -5.03 -32.02
N GLN A 40 13.76 -5.63 -30.87
CA GLN A 40 14.25 -7.02 -30.79
C GLN A 40 13.13 -8.07 -30.74
N LYS A 41 11.88 -7.69 -30.99
CA LYS A 41 10.69 -8.56 -30.92
C LYS A 41 10.50 -9.24 -29.56
N VAL A 42 10.96 -8.62 -28.48
CA VAL A 42 10.81 -9.10 -27.09
C VAL A 42 9.58 -8.44 -26.46
N LYS A 43 8.71 -9.26 -25.85
CA LYS A 43 7.50 -8.76 -25.16
C LYS A 43 7.87 -7.90 -23.94
N THR A 44 7.28 -6.72 -23.85
CA THR A 44 7.46 -5.76 -22.75
C THR A 44 6.41 -5.89 -21.63
N THR A 45 5.41 -6.74 -21.86
CA THR A 45 4.32 -7.02 -20.93
C THR A 45 4.13 -8.53 -20.75
N THR A 46 3.54 -8.91 -19.61
CA THR A 46 3.13 -10.28 -19.30
C THR A 46 1.71 -10.26 -18.73
N THR A 47 1.08 -11.42 -18.75
CA THR A 47 -0.24 -11.65 -18.17
C THR A 47 -0.08 -12.49 -16.91
N ASN A 48 -0.51 -11.95 -15.77
CA ASN A 48 -0.55 -12.63 -14.48
C ASN A 48 -2.00 -12.89 -14.08
N TYR A 49 -2.20 -13.66 -13.01
CA TYR A 49 -3.51 -13.95 -12.44
C TYR A 49 -3.53 -13.57 -10.97
N LYS A 50 -4.63 -12.97 -10.52
CA LYS A 50 -4.95 -12.80 -9.10
C LYS A 50 -6.30 -13.42 -8.81
N LEU A 51 -6.55 -13.79 -7.55
CA LEU A 51 -7.88 -14.19 -7.11
C LEU A 51 -8.68 -12.93 -6.74
N ASP A 52 -9.94 -12.88 -7.14
CA ASP A 52 -10.87 -11.85 -6.67
C ASP A 52 -11.54 -12.23 -5.34
N VAL A 53 -12.48 -11.40 -4.88
CA VAL A 53 -13.22 -11.63 -3.64
C VAL A 53 -14.06 -12.91 -3.64
N ASN A 54 -14.35 -13.46 -4.83
CA ASN A 54 -15.09 -14.70 -5.05
C ASN A 54 -14.14 -15.87 -5.34
N GLN A 55 -12.84 -15.70 -5.12
CA GLN A 55 -11.78 -16.67 -5.40
C GLN A 55 -11.68 -17.07 -6.89
N GLN A 56 -12.11 -16.19 -7.80
CA GLN A 56 -12.00 -16.41 -9.24
C GLN A 56 -10.70 -15.82 -9.78
N LYS A 57 -10.07 -16.51 -10.73
CA LYS A 57 -8.85 -16.01 -11.39
C LYS A 57 -9.21 -14.84 -12.30
N VAL A 58 -8.67 -13.67 -11.98
CA VAL A 58 -8.77 -12.46 -12.78
C VAL A 58 -7.42 -12.15 -13.41
N THR A 59 -7.46 -11.91 -14.72
CA THR A 59 -6.31 -11.53 -15.54
C THR A 59 -5.79 -10.14 -15.18
N VAL A 60 -4.48 -10.02 -15.00
CA VAL A 60 -3.80 -8.74 -14.73
C VAL A 60 -2.65 -8.56 -15.71
N HIS A 61 -2.66 -7.44 -16.42
CA HIS A 61 -1.54 -7.05 -17.28
C HIS A 61 -0.43 -6.41 -16.44
N ALA A 62 0.78 -6.94 -16.57
CA ALA A 62 1.95 -6.48 -15.85
C ALA A 62 3.13 -6.24 -16.80
N ASN A 63 4.16 -5.57 -16.30
CA ASN A 63 5.43 -5.47 -16.99
C ASN A 63 6.09 -6.84 -17.15
N SER A 64 6.75 -7.08 -18.29
CA SER A 64 7.56 -8.28 -18.43
C SER A 64 8.73 -8.26 -17.42
N TYR A 65 9.28 -9.44 -17.13
CA TYR A 65 10.41 -9.57 -16.23
C TYR A 65 11.60 -8.67 -16.62
N TYR A 66 11.82 -8.42 -17.92
CA TYR A 66 12.85 -7.51 -18.40
C TYR A 66 12.65 -6.08 -17.90
N VAL A 67 11.46 -5.53 -18.15
CA VAL A 67 11.12 -4.16 -17.74
C VAL A 67 11.12 -4.02 -16.22
N THR A 68 10.60 -5.03 -15.51
CA THR A 68 10.62 -5.06 -14.04
C THR A 68 12.04 -5.09 -13.48
N HIS A 69 12.94 -5.90 -14.05
CA HIS A 69 14.33 -5.98 -13.59
C HIS A 69 15.09 -4.67 -13.79
N LEU A 70 14.99 -4.02 -14.96
CA LEU A 70 15.64 -2.72 -15.16
C LEU A 70 15.12 -1.70 -14.14
N LYS A 71 13.81 -1.65 -13.91
CA LYS A 71 13.21 -0.76 -12.91
C LYS A 71 13.78 -1.02 -11.51
N GLN A 72 13.78 -2.27 -11.06
CA GLN A 72 14.28 -2.66 -9.73
C GLN A 72 15.79 -2.39 -9.59
N PHE A 73 16.56 -2.66 -10.63
CA PHE A 73 18.00 -2.40 -10.67
C PHE A 73 18.29 -0.90 -10.46
N MET A 74 17.61 -0.04 -11.22
CA MET A 74 17.80 1.41 -11.08
C MET A 74 17.27 1.93 -9.73
N GLU A 75 16.09 1.48 -9.27
CA GLU A 75 15.54 1.86 -7.97
C GLU A 75 16.46 1.44 -6.81
N PHE A 76 17.14 0.28 -6.93
CA PHE A 76 18.12 -0.17 -5.95
C PHE A 76 19.32 0.78 -5.87
N TYR A 77 19.91 1.15 -7.01
CA TYR A 77 21.07 2.05 -7.00
C TYR A 77 20.72 3.49 -6.64
N GLU A 78 19.53 3.98 -7.02
CA GLU A 78 19.01 5.26 -6.50
C GLU A 78 18.91 5.24 -4.97
N ASP A 79 18.44 4.13 -4.37
CA ASP A 79 18.32 4.00 -2.91
C ASP A 79 19.67 3.72 -2.21
N PHE A 80 20.60 3.03 -2.87
CA PHE A 80 21.91 2.67 -2.33
C PHE A 80 22.85 3.87 -2.27
N TYR A 81 22.85 4.73 -3.29
CA TYR A 81 23.66 5.95 -3.34
C TYR A 81 22.95 7.19 -2.80
N PHE A 82 21.82 7.02 -2.10
CA PHE A 82 21.12 8.13 -1.47
C PHE A 82 21.74 8.45 -0.11
N ASP A 83 22.42 9.59 -0.02
CA ASP A 83 23.14 10.02 1.19
C ASP A 83 22.29 10.82 2.20
N GLY A 84 21.01 11.09 1.88
CA GLY A 84 20.09 11.84 2.74
C GLY A 84 19.32 10.98 3.76
N GLU A 85 18.46 11.62 4.54
CA GLU A 85 17.57 10.90 5.47
C GLU A 85 16.44 10.16 4.73
N GLU A 86 16.01 9.01 5.27
CA GLU A 86 14.91 8.23 4.70
C GLU A 86 13.62 9.07 4.54
N TRP A 87 13.40 10.07 5.40
CA TRP A 87 12.27 11.00 5.37
C TRP A 87 12.21 11.90 4.12
N GLU A 88 13.36 12.17 3.51
CA GLU A 88 13.46 13.03 2.32
C GLU A 88 12.95 12.32 1.07
N LYS A 89 13.04 10.98 1.05
CA LYS A 89 12.59 10.15 -0.06
C LYS A 89 11.08 10.21 -0.28
N ASP A 90 10.67 9.84 -1.49
CA ASP A 90 9.26 9.62 -1.83
C ASP A 90 8.78 8.20 -1.52
N VAL A 91 9.67 7.33 -1.07
CA VAL A 91 9.32 5.98 -0.59
C VAL A 91 10.09 5.76 0.70
N TRP A 92 9.38 5.59 1.80
CA TRP A 92 9.99 5.34 3.11
C TRP A 92 9.95 3.85 3.41
N ASN A 93 11.09 3.28 3.75
CA ASN A 93 11.24 1.90 4.15
C ASN A 93 11.33 1.80 5.68
N ARG A 94 10.37 1.11 6.31
CA ARG A 94 10.34 0.94 7.78
C ARG A 94 11.62 0.34 8.37
N ARG A 95 12.37 -0.44 7.58
CA ARG A 95 13.66 -1.04 8.01
C ARG A 95 14.78 -0.01 8.16
N LYS A 96 14.64 1.16 7.52
CA LYS A 96 15.56 2.30 7.58
C LYS A 96 15.02 3.43 8.47
N LEU A 97 13.85 3.24 9.07
CA LEU A 97 13.26 4.17 10.03
C LEU A 97 13.44 3.62 11.45
N SER A 98 13.82 4.49 12.38
CA SER A 98 13.87 4.17 13.81
C SER A 98 12.46 4.16 14.42
N LEU A 99 11.64 3.17 14.04
CA LEU A 99 10.28 3.00 14.57
C LEU A 99 10.28 2.09 15.80
N PRO A 100 9.47 2.42 16.83
CA PRO A 100 9.23 1.50 17.95
C PRO A 100 8.64 0.15 17.49
N GLU A 101 9.02 -0.92 18.18
CA GLU A 101 8.61 -2.30 17.83
C GLU A 101 7.08 -2.48 17.86
N ASP A 102 6.37 -1.79 18.77
CA ASP A 102 4.91 -1.84 18.88
C ASP A 102 4.17 -1.25 17.66
N LYS A 103 4.85 -0.46 16.83
CA LYS A 103 4.26 0.10 15.59
C LYS A 103 4.38 -0.84 14.41
N VAL A 104 5.16 -1.92 14.53
CA VAL A 104 5.56 -2.78 13.43
C VAL A 104 4.98 -4.17 13.66
N ASN A 105 3.98 -4.55 12.85
CA ASN A 105 3.59 -5.95 12.79
C ASN A 105 4.70 -6.73 12.04
N PRO A 106 5.40 -7.69 12.68
CA PRO A 106 6.47 -8.45 12.04
C PRO A 106 5.95 -9.41 10.95
N THR A 107 4.67 -9.79 11.02
CA THR A 107 4.00 -10.64 10.02
C THR A 107 3.53 -9.86 8.79
N SER A 108 3.58 -8.53 8.83
CA SER A 108 3.21 -7.70 7.69
C SER A 108 4.24 -7.82 6.57
N TYR A 109 3.77 -8.08 5.36
CA TYR A 109 4.58 -8.04 4.14
C TYR A 109 4.85 -6.61 3.65
N GLU A 110 4.17 -5.61 4.20
CA GLU A 110 4.28 -4.22 3.78
C GLU A 110 5.40 -3.51 4.53
N TYR A 111 6.48 -3.17 3.80
CA TYR A 111 7.67 -2.54 4.35
C TYR A 111 7.79 -1.06 4.00
N THR A 112 6.96 -0.55 3.08
CA THR A 112 7.13 0.80 2.54
C THR A 112 5.87 1.64 2.60
N ILE A 113 6.04 2.93 2.87
CA ILE A 113 5.04 3.95 2.58
C ILE A 113 5.48 4.65 1.29
N ASN A 114 4.65 4.57 0.26
CA ASN A 114 4.99 5.09 -1.06
C ASN A 114 4.21 6.39 -1.32
N PHE A 115 4.92 7.49 -1.55
CA PHE A 115 4.39 8.80 -1.95
C PHE A 115 4.66 9.12 -3.42
N LYS A 116 5.23 8.20 -4.21
CA LYS A 116 5.23 8.33 -5.68
C LYS A 116 3.79 8.33 -6.20
N GLY A 117 3.56 9.08 -7.28
CA GLY A 117 2.28 9.12 -7.99
C GLY A 117 1.32 10.24 -7.55
N PHE A 118 1.68 11.07 -6.57
CA PHE A 118 0.99 12.34 -6.36
C PHE A 118 1.16 13.24 -7.60
N LYS A 119 0.09 13.91 -8.02
CA LYS A 119 0.11 14.82 -9.18
C LYS A 119 0.56 16.23 -8.82
N ASN A 120 0.33 16.66 -7.58
CA ASN A 120 0.76 17.95 -7.05
C ASN A 120 1.79 17.70 -5.92
N ASN A 121 2.95 18.35 -6.03
CA ASN A 121 4.07 18.17 -5.10
C ASN A 121 3.76 18.73 -3.70
N TYR A 122 3.01 19.82 -3.61
CA TYR A 122 2.60 20.36 -2.31
C TYR A 122 1.74 19.35 -1.53
N PHE A 123 0.75 18.71 -2.19
CA PHE A 123 -0.06 17.67 -1.54
C PHE A 123 0.78 16.45 -1.13
N LYS A 124 1.79 16.10 -1.93
CA LYS A 124 2.73 15.04 -1.55
C LYS A 124 3.46 15.39 -0.24
N GLU A 125 4.06 16.58 -0.16
CA GLU A 125 4.86 16.98 1.00
C GLU A 125 4.03 17.16 2.27
N ILE A 126 2.80 17.69 2.16
CA ILE A 126 1.93 17.81 3.33
C ILE A 126 1.45 16.44 3.84
N VAL A 127 1.19 15.50 2.94
CA VAL A 127 0.85 14.12 3.32
C VAL A 127 2.06 13.41 3.91
N LYS A 128 3.28 13.60 3.37
CA LYS A 128 4.52 13.11 4.00
C LYS A 128 4.63 13.64 5.43
N ARG A 129 4.53 14.97 5.62
CA ARG A 129 4.58 15.58 6.97
C ARG A 129 3.53 14.96 7.91
N TYR A 130 2.31 14.78 7.44
CA TYR A 130 1.23 14.18 8.24
C TYR A 130 1.51 12.72 8.57
N CYS A 131 1.96 11.91 7.62
CA CYS A 131 2.33 10.52 7.86
C CYS A 131 3.49 10.41 8.86
N LYS A 132 4.50 11.28 8.79
CA LYS A 132 5.59 11.34 9.79
C LYS A 132 5.05 11.63 11.19
N LEU A 133 4.10 12.57 11.31
CA LEU A 133 3.42 12.85 12.57
C LEU A 133 2.65 11.62 13.08
N MET A 134 1.88 10.97 12.21
CA MET A 134 1.06 9.81 12.58
C MET A 134 1.87 8.60 13.00
N LEU A 135 3.10 8.42 12.48
CA LEU A 135 3.99 7.32 12.91
C LEU A 135 4.39 7.39 14.39
N ASN A 136 4.23 8.54 15.05
CA ASN A 136 4.46 8.65 16.49
C ASN A 136 3.37 7.94 17.32
N THR A 137 2.17 7.74 16.77
CA THR A 137 1.01 7.24 17.54
C THR A 137 0.34 6.02 16.91
N ALA A 138 0.33 5.92 15.58
CA ALA A 138 -0.31 4.86 14.82
C ALA A 138 0.69 3.78 14.35
N SER A 139 0.16 2.57 14.11
CA SER A 139 0.94 1.49 13.50
C SER A 139 1.36 1.83 12.07
N PHE A 140 2.47 1.25 11.63
CA PHE A 140 3.01 1.48 10.28
C PHE A 140 1.98 1.15 9.19
N SER A 141 1.30 0.00 9.31
CA SER A 141 0.25 -0.41 8.36
C SER A 141 -0.93 0.58 8.31
N HIS A 142 -1.29 1.19 9.44
CA HIS A 142 -2.33 2.22 9.44
C HIS A 142 -1.87 3.49 8.71
N VAL A 143 -0.61 3.89 8.88
CA VAL A 143 -0.06 5.05 8.16
C VAL A 143 0.06 4.78 6.66
N VAL A 144 0.34 3.54 6.23
CA VAL A 144 0.30 3.18 4.80
C VAL A 144 -1.11 3.33 4.22
N ASP A 145 -2.13 2.89 4.95
CA ASP A 145 -3.54 3.05 4.55
C ASP A 145 -3.94 4.53 4.48
N ILE A 146 -3.54 5.34 5.47
CA ILE A 146 -3.72 6.80 5.46
C ILE A 146 -3.08 7.42 4.21
N ALA A 147 -1.80 7.13 3.95
CA ALA A 147 -1.06 7.68 2.81
C ALA A 147 -1.74 7.34 1.49
N SER A 148 -2.24 6.10 1.36
CA SER A 148 -2.94 5.62 0.17
C SER A 148 -4.27 6.34 -0.06
N LYS A 149 -5.07 6.52 0.99
CA LYS A 149 -6.36 7.24 0.92
C LYS A 149 -6.18 8.72 0.63
N LEU A 150 -5.23 9.38 1.29
CA LEU A 150 -4.92 10.79 1.04
C LEU A 150 -4.38 11.00 -0.39
N LYS A 151 -3.55 10.08 -0.89
CA LYS A 151 -3.12 10.10 -2.30
C LYS A 151 -4.29 9.98 -3.27
N GLU A 152 -5.21 9.04 -3.03
CA GLU A 152 -6.43 8.88 -3.84
C GLU A 152 -7.22 10.19 -3.89
N PHE A 153 -7.46 10.80 -2.72
CA PHE A 153 -8.18 12.06 -2.59
C PHE A 153 -7.48 13.22 -3.31
N PHE A 154 -6.21 13.49 -3.01
CA PHE A 154 -5.52 14.65 -3.61
C PHE A 154 -5.27 14.49 -5.11
N ASN A 155 -5.11 13.26 -5.60
CA ASN A 155 -5.07 13.01 -7.04
C ASN A 155 -6.43 13.17 -7.70
N PHE A 156 -7.53 12.84 -7.00
CA PHE A 156 -8.88 13.16 -7.47
C PHE A 156 -9.05 14.69 -7.57
N MET A 157 -8.66 15.44 -6.54
CA MET A 157 -8.73 16.90 -6.53
C MET A 157 -7.95 17.50 -7.69
N ASN A 158 -6.69 17.12 -7.84
CA ASN A 158 -5.85 17.61 -8.93
C ASN A 158 -6.40 17.28 -10.33
N LYS A 159 -7.17 16.20 -10.47
CA LYS A 159 -7.69 15.77 -11.77
C LYS A 159 -9.03 16.43 -12.11
N ASN A 160 -9.90 16.62 -11.12
CA ASN A 160 -11.31 16.97 -11.36
C ASN A 160 -11.71 18.35 -10.83
N CYS A 161 -10.86 19.01 -10.02
CA CYS A 161 -11.17 20.30 -9.42
C CYS A 161 -10.15 21.35 -9.89
N GLU A 162 -10.56 22.20 -10.82
CA GLU A 162 -9.70 23.28 -11.33
C GLU A 162 -9.36 24.30 -10.24
N GLY A 163 -8.14 24.84 -10.29
CA GLY A 163 -7.69 25.86 -9.34
C GLY A 163 -7.27 25.34 -7.96
N ILE A 164 -7.55 24.09 -7.60
CA ILE A 164 -7.16 23.49 -6.33
C ILE A 164 -5.70 23.01 -6.36
N GLN A 165 -4.82 23.82 -5.79
CA GLN A 165 -3.38 23.56 -5.65
C GLN A 165 -2.92 23.53 -4.19
N ARG A 166 -3.75 23.99 -3.26
CA ARG A 166 -3.49 24.18 -1.82
C ARG A 166 -4.69 23.74 -0.99
N ILE A 167 -4.49 23.47 0.31
CA ILE A 167 -5.57 22.95 1.16
C ILE A 167 -6.62 24.02 1.47
N HIS A 168 -6.22 25.27 1.75
CA HIS A 168 -7.14 26.37 2.07
C HIS A 168 -8.13 26.72 0.95
N GLN A 169 -7.83 26.28 -0.29
CA GLN A 169 -8.70 26.46 -1.44
C GLN A 169 -9.86 25.46 -1.47
N LEU A 170 -9.76 24.37 -0.70
CA LEU A 170 -10.84 23.38 -0.62
C LEU A 170 -12.06 24.02 0.03
N THR A 171 -13.18 23.90 -0.66
CA THR A 171 -14.50 24.24 -0.13
C THR A 171 -15.32 22.97 0.01
N ARG A 172 -16.55 23.14 0.50
CA ARG A 172 -17.51 22.03 0.61
C ARG A 172 -17.82 21.39 -0.74
N ASN A 173 -17.84 22.17 -1.83
CA ASN A 173 -18.16 21.71 -3.17
C ASN A 173 -17.20 20.60 -3.66
N GLU A 174 -15.90 20.76 -3.44
CA GLU A 174 -14.91 19.77 -3.87
C GLU A 174 -15.03 18.46 -3.05
N ILE A 175 -15.36 18.57 -1.77
CA ILE A 175 -15.57 17.42 -0.88
C ILE A 175 -16.79 16.61 -1.32
N GLU A 176 -17.89 17.27 -1.66
CA GLU A 176 -19.10 16.61 -2.18
C GLU A 176 -18.84 15.92 -3.52
N GLN A 177 -18.06 16.54 -4.42
CA GLN A 177 -17.63 15.88 -5.65
C GLN A 177 -16.83 14.60 -5.38
N TYR A 178 -15.92 14.62 -4.41
CA TYR A 178 -15.18 13.42 -4.01
C TYR A 178 -16.08 12.35 -3.40
N PHE A 179 -17.04 12.73 -2.56
CA PHE A 179 -18.00 11.80 -1.95
C PHE A 179 -18.88 11.13 -3.00
N ASN A 180 -19.36 11.89 -3.99
CA ASN A 180 -20.06 11.33 -5.14
C ASN A 180 -19.17 10.35 -5.92
N TYR A 181 -17.92 10.71 -6.15
CA TYR A 181 -16.95 9.84 -6.83
C TYR A 181 -16.73 8.50 -6.10
N ILE A 182 -16.55 8.51 -4.78
CA ILE A 182 -16.33 7.26 -4.02
C ILE A 182 -17.61 6.43 -3.86
N ASN A 183 -18.78 7.06 -3.83
CA ASN A 183 -20.07 6.37 -3.80
C ASN A 183 -20.35 5.64 -5.13
N LEU A 184 -19.98 6.24 -6.27
CA LEU A 184 -20.12 5.62 -7.59
C LEU A 184 -19.18 4.43 -7.84
N LYS A 185 -18.17 4.20 -6.99
CA LYS A 185 -17.25 3.05 -7.11
C LYS A 185 -17.85 1.71 -6.66
N GLY A 186 -19.06 1.68 -6.09
CA GLY A 186 -19.65 0.45 -5.56
C GLY A 186 -18.88 -0.12 -4.37
N LEU A 187 -18.24 0.74 -3.57
CA LEU A 187 -17.50 0.35 -2.38
C LEU A 187 -18.46 -0.05 -1.25
N LYS A 188 -18.02 -0.94 -0.36
CA LYS A 188 -18.77 -1.24 0.88
C LYS A 188 -18.91 0.02 1.74
N PRO A 189 -20.02 0.22 2.46
CA PRO A 189 -20.21 1.40 3.33
C PRO A 189 -19.09 1.61 4.35
N SER A 190 -18.53 0.54 4.92
CA SER A 190 -17.37 0.61 5.83
C SER A 190 -16.10 1.12 5.15
N THR A 191 -15.91 0.80 3.87
CA THR A 191 -14.78 1.24 3.05
C THR A 191 -14.91 2.72 2.63
N VAL A 192 -16.14 3.19 2.40
CA VAL A 192 -16.45 4.62 2.21
C VAL A 192 -16.21 5.39 3.51
N THR A 193 -16.77 4.91 4.62
CA THR A 193 -16.57 5.46 5.97
C THR A 193 -15.08 5.63 6.28
N GLY A 194 -14.27 4.60 6.02
CA GLY A 194 -12.83 4.67 6.26
C GLY A 194 -12.08 5.69 5.40
N ARG A 195 -12.60 6.10 4.24
CA ARG A 195 -12.05 7.22 3.44
C ARG A 195 -12.46 8.56 4.03
N ILE A 196 -13.74 8.73 4.36
CA ILE A 196 -14.28 9.96 4.96
C ILE A 196 -13.59 10.23 6.30
N SER A 197 -13.50 9.24 7.19
CA SER A 197 -12.80 9.36 8.47
C SER A 197 -11.34 9.75 8.32
N THR A 198 -10.61 9.22 7.32
CA THR A 198 -9.21 9.60 7.10
C THR A 198 -9.09 11.08 6.72
N LEU A 199 -10.00 11.60 5.89
CA LEU A 199 -10.01 13.01 5.50
C LEU A 199 -10.39 13.92 6.66
N ASP A 200 -11.43 13.55 7.41
CA ASP A 200 -11.91 14.33 8.56
C ASP A 200 -10.83 14.47 9.63
N VAL A 201 -10.23 13.33 10.02
CA VAL A 201 -9.12 13.33 10.99
C VAL A 201 -7.93 14.12 10.47
N PHE A 202 -7.60 14.02 9.17
CA PHE A 202 -6.53 14.80 8.57
C PHE A 202 -6.80 16.31 8.67
N PHE A 203 -7.95 16.79 8.18
CA PHE A 203 -8.29 18.22 8.19
C PHE A 203 -8.39 18.78 9.61
N THR A 204 -9.05 18.04 10.51
CA THR A 204 -9.16 18.43 11.92
C THR A 204 -7.80 18.49 12.60
N THR A 205 -6.89 17.56 12.28
CA THR A 205 -5.54 17.54 12.88
C THR A 205 -4.70 18.71 12.41
N ILE A 206 -4.65 18.98 11.10
CA ILE A 206 -3.84 20.10 10.57
C ILE A 206 -4.37 21.46 11.06
N GLN A 207 -5.68 21.58 11.26
CA GLN A 207 -6.30 22.77 11.85
C GLN A 207 -5.96 22.90 13.34
N ARG A 208 -6.12 21.82 14.12
CA ARG A 208 -5.80 21.80 15.55
C ARG A 208 -4.34 22.13 15.84
N TYR A 209 -3.43 21.73 14.96
CA TYR A 209 -1.99 21.95 15.11
C TYR A 209 -1.52 23.26 14.46
N ASP A 210 -2.47 24.10 14.02
CA ASP A 210 -2.22 25.41 13.41
C ASP A 210 -1.21 25.36 12.26
N TRP A 211 -1.40 24.40 11.35
CA TRP A 211 -0.58 24.36 10.15
C TRP A 211 -0.91 25.56 9.26
N LYS A 212 0.11 26.11 8.59
CA LYS A 212 -0.01 27.32 7.76
C LYS A 212 -1.10 27.24 6.67
N ASP A 213 -1.43 26.04 6.20
CA ASP A 213 -2.39 25.82 5.11
C ASP A 213 -3.43 24.80 5.52
N THR A 214 -4.63 25.29 5.85
CA THR A 214 -5.77 24.52 6.37
C THR A 214 -7.06 25.03 5.75
N PRO A 215 -8.14 24.22 5.69
CA PRO A 215 -9.42 24.70 5.21
C PRO A 215 -9.95 25.82 6.11
N SER A 216 -10.56 26.84 5.51
CA SER A 216 -11.13 27.98 6.24
C SER A 216 -12.39 27.62 7.05
N LYS A 217 -13.02 26.49 6.76
CA LYS A 217 -14.26 26.01 7.38
C LYS A 217 -14.18 24.50 7.60
N ILE A 218 -15.02 24.01 8.50
CA ILE A 218 -15.27 22.57 8.64
C ILE A 218 -15.85 22.06 7.32
N LEU A 219 -15.25 20.99 6.78
CA LEU A 219 -15.54 20.47 5.46
C LEU A 219 -16.34 19.16 5.47
N ILE A 220 -16.32 18.43 6.59
CA ILE A 220 -16.90 17.09 6.75
C ILE A 220 -17.76 17.08 8.01
N PHE A 221 -18.95 16.50 7.91
CA PHE A 221 -19.94 16.44 8.97
C PHE A 221 -20.41 15.00 9.22
N GLN A 222 -21.14 14.78 10.31
CA GLN A 222 -21.62 13.44 10.67
C GLN A 222 -22.61 12.88 9.64
N GLU A 223 -23.34 13.76 8.96
CA GLU A 223 -24.32 13.43 7.91
C GLU A 223 -23.67 12.87 6.64
N ASP A 224 -22.36 13.06 6.45
CA ASP A 224 -21.61 12.54 5.31
C ASP A 224 -21.35 11.04 5.38
N TYR A 225 -21.42 10.48 6.59
CA TYR A 225 -21.10 9.09 6.82
C TYR A 225 -22.25 8.19 6.35
N PRO A 226 -21.99 7.21 5.46
CA PRO A 226 -23.01 6.27 5.07
C PRO A 226 -23.42 5.40 6.25
N LYS A 227 -24.69 4.98 6.30
CA LYS A 227 -25.13 3.99 7.28
C LYS A 227 -24.39 2.68 7.03
N VAL A 228 -23.59 2.26 8.01
CA VAL A 228 -22.89 0.98 7.98
C VAL A 228 -23.80 -0.08 8.59
N PRO A 229 -24.25 -1.09 7.82
CA PRO A 229 -25.00 -2.19 8.39
C PRO A 229 -24.14 -2.93 9.42
N LYS A 230 -24.73 -3.34 10.55
CA LYS A 230 -24.04 -4.21 11.48
C LYS A 230 -23.72 -5.53 10.78
N ALA A 231 -22.44 -5.85 10.66
CA ALA A 231 -22.03 -7.14 10.14
C ALA A 231 -22.42 -8.22 11.15
N LEU A 232 -23.19 -9.21 10.71
CA LEU A 232 -23.41 -10.41 11.50
C LEU A 232 -22.14 -11.26 11.46
N PRO A 233 -21.71 -11.87 12.58
CA PRO A 233 -20.65 -12.87 12.57
C PRO A 233 -20.98 -13.96 11.55
N ARG A 234 -20.00 -14.31 10.71
CA ARG A 234 -20.12 -15.44 9.79
C ARG A 234 -19.47 -16.65 10.44
N TYR A 235 -20.30 -17.46 11.09
CA TYR A 235 -19.86 -18.73 11.63
C TYR A 235 -19.68 -19.74 10.49
N ILE A 236 -18.77 -20.69 10.72
CA ILE A 236 -18.62 -21.86 9.86
C ILE A 236 -19.52 -22.93 10.47
N ASP A 237 -20.40 -23.52 9.66
CA ASP A 237 -21.29 -24.57 10.15
C ASP A 237 -20.49 -25.80 10.61
N GLU A 238 -20.98 -26.49 11.64
CA GLU A 238 -20.30 -27.64 12.26
C GLU A 238 -19.93 -28.71 11.23
N HIS A 239 -20.87 -29.08 10.35
CA HIS A 239 -20.62 -30.07 9.30
C HIS A 239 -19.51 -29.66 8.31
N ILE A 240 -19.26 -28.36 8.12
CA ILE A 240 -18.16 -27.85 7.29
C ILE A 240 -16.84 -27.94 8.06
N LEU A 241 -16.85 -27.64 9.36
CA LEU A 241 -15.68 -27.82 10.23
C LEU A 241 -15.28 -29.29 10.31
N GLU A 242 -16.22 -30.22 10.46
CA GLU A 242 -15.97 -31.67 10.42
C GLU A 242 -15.33 -32.10 9.10
N GLN A 243 -15.85 -31.60 7.96
CA GLN A 243 -15.27 -31.89 6.64
C GLN A 243 -13.86 -31.32 6.46
N LEU A 244 -13.58 -30.16 7.03
CA LEU A 244 -12.25 -29.56 7.04
C LEU A 244 -11.29 -30.39 7.90
N ASN A 245 -11.73 -30.75 9.11
CA ASN A 245 -10.95 -31.48 10.09
C ASN A 245 -10.62 -32.90 9.60
N GLY A 246 -11.57 -33.57 8.94
CA GLY A 246 -11.35 -34.87 8.28
C GLY A 246 -10.42 -34.84 7.06
N LYS A 247 -9.91 -33.66 6.66
CA LYS A 247 -8.97 -33.49 5.54
C LYS A 247 -7.69 -32.76 5.94
N LEU A 248 -7.44 -32.57 7.24
CA LEU A 248 -6.22 -31.91 7.72
C LEU A 248 -4.94 -32.67 7.33
N ASP A 249 -5.03 -33.98 7.14
CA ASP A 249 -3.96 -34.86 6.62
C ASP A 249 -3.47 -34.48 5.22
N LYS A 250 -4.29 -33.73 4.46
CA LYS A 250 -3.92 -33.21 3.13
C LYS A 250 -3.10 -31.93 3.18
N LEU A 251 -2.98 -31.31 4.35
CA LEU A 251 -2.17 -30.11 4.55
C LEU A 251 -0.78 -30.51 5.04
N GLU A 252 0.20 -29.65 4.79
CA GLU A 252 1.51 -29.78 5.43
C GLU A 252 1.33 -29.82 6.96
N PRO A 253 2.04 -30.69 7.71
CA PRO A 253 1.80 -30.89 9.15
C PRO A 253 1.81 -29.60 9.98
N TYR A 254 2.67 -28.64 9.64
CA TYR A 254 2.72 -27.35 10.32
C TYR A 254 1.47 -26.49 10.04
N ILE A 255 0.92 -26.54 8.82
CA ILE A 255 -0.31 -25.82 8.46
C ILE A 255 -1.50 -26.46 9.16
N ALA A 256 -1.59 -27.80 9.18
CA ALA A 256 -2.64 -28.51 9.92
C ALA A 256 -2.64 -28.10 11.40
N THR A 257 -1.46 -28.04 12.02
CA THR A 257 -1.28 -27.58 13.41
C THR A 257 -1.76 -26.13 13.58
N MET A 258 -1.39 -25.24 12.67
CA MET A 258 -1.85 -23.85 12.71
C MET A 258 -3.38 -23.73 12.61
N VAL A 259 -4.02 -24.52 11.75
CA VAL A 259 -5.49 -24.55 11.62
C VAL A 259 -6.14 -24.98 12.92
N MET A 260 -5.64 -26.04 13.56
CA MET A 260 -6.16 -26.51 14.86
C MET A 260 -6.05 -25.42 15.94
N VAL A 261 -4.89 -24.77 16.07
CA VAL A 261 -4.72 -23.68 17.05
C VAL A 261 -5.66 -22.51 16.79
N LEU A 262 -5.89 -22.14 15.52
CA LEU A 262 -6.85 -21.07 15.18
C LEU A 262 -8.29 -21.44 15.56
N GLN A 263 -8.69 -22.70 15.35
CA GLN A 263 -10.02 -23.20 15.69
C GLN A 263 -10.24 -23.22 17.21
N GLU A 264 -9.30 -23.78 17.96
CA GLU A 264 -9.45 -23.99 19.41
C GLU A 264 -9.22 -22.72 20.23
N CYS A 265 -8.27 -21.87 19.84
CA CYS A 265 -7.89 -20.70 20.63
C CYS A 265 -8.54 -19.40 20.13
N GLY A 266 -9.17 -19.39 18.95
CA GLY A 266 -9.75 -18.19 18.35
C GLY A 266 -8.75 -17.05 18.10
N MET A 267 -7.45 -17.39 17.99
CA MET A 267 -6.38 -16.41 17.84
C MET A 267 -6.44 -15.67 16.50
N ARG A 268 -5.93 -14.44 16.45
CA ARG A 268 -5.63 -13.82 15.16
C ARG A 268 -4.43 -14.51 14.52
N ILE A 269 -4.46 -14.65 13.20
CA ILE A 269 -3.34 -15.24 12.45
C ILE A 269 -2.00 -14.54 12.72
N SER A 270 -2.01 -13.22 12.94
CA SER A 270 -0.80 -12.46 13.28
C SER A 270 -0.24 -12.84 14.65
N GLU A 271 -1.10 -13.19 15.62
CA GLU A 271 -0.69 -13.63 16.96
C GLU A 271 -0.12 -15.05 16.89
N LEU A 272 -0.74 -15.93 16.10
CA LEU A 272 -0.24 -17.28 15.87
C LEU A 272 1.15 -17.27 15.20
N CYS A 273 1.32 -16.45 14.17
CA CYS A 273 2.59 -16.35 13.45
C CYS A 273 3.71 -15.68 14.26
N THR A 274 3.42 -15.08 15.41
CA THR A 274 4.41 -14.49 16.33
C THR A 274 4.55 -15.25 17.64
N LEU A 275 3.91 -16.42 17.75
CA LEU A 275 3.97 -17.26 18.94
C LEU A 275 5.42 -17.66 19.24
N LYS A 276 5.88 -17.40 20.47
CA LYS A 276 7.24 -17.72 20.90
C LYS A 276 7.35 -19.18 21.33
N LYS A 277 8.52 -19.78 21.15
CA LYS A 277 8.82 -21.10 21.75
C LYS A 277 8.62 -21.01 23.26
N GLY A 278 7.91 -21.98 23.84
CA GLY A 278 7.54 -21.99 25.26
C GLY A 278 6.22 -21.28 25.60
N SER A 279 5.44 -20.84 24.60
CA SER A 279 4.09 -20.30 24.82
C SER A 279 3.01 -21.36 25.03
N VAL A 280 3.39 -22.65 25.03
CA VAL A 280 2.51 -23.78 25.34
C VAL A 280 2.83 -24.23 26.74
N ILE A 281 1.80 -24.27 27.60
CA ILE A 281 1.87 -24.83 28.94
C ILE A 281 1.02 -26.09 28.97
N THR A 282 1.55 -27.15 29.56
CA THR A 282 0.79 -28.37 29.86
C THR A 282 0.06 -28.13 31.17
N ASP A 283 -1.25 -28.39 31.20
CA ASP A 283 -1.99 -28.33 32.45
C ASP A 283 -1.77 -29.63 33.25
N LYS A 284 -2.57 -29.86 34.29
CA LYS A 284 -2.41 -31.06 35.14
C LYS A 284 -2.92 -32.34 34.48
N GLU A 285 -3.69 -32.23 33.39
CA GLU A 285 -4.35 -33.33 32.71
C GLU A 285 -3.65 -33.73 31.41
N GLY A 286 -2.77 -32.88 30.87
CA GLY A 286 -1.88 -33.20 29.74
C GLY A 286 -2.07 -32.26 28.57
#